data_AF-A0AAV4QUV0-F1
#
_entry.id   AF-A0AAV4QUV0-F1
#
_cell.length_a   1.000
_cell.length_b   1.000
_cell.length_c   1.000
_cell.angle_alpha   90.00
_cell.angle_beta   90.00
_cell.angle_gamma   90.00
#
_symmetry.space_group_name_H-M   'P 1'
#
loop_
_entity.id
_entity.type
_entity.pdbx_description
1 polymer ?
#
loop_
_entity_poly.entity_id
_entity_poly.type
_entity_poly.pdbx_seq_one_letter_code
_entity_poly.pdbx_strand_id
1 'polypeptide(L)' 'MFRESEHSPPTDSDSDTYQQALENPDLFGGDMLVPHDDYIKLGNAIADENYRWPDGKVPYVIESSLS' A
#
# COMPACT_ATOMS: atom_id res chain seq x y z
N MET A 1 -19.21 17.68 -18.45
CA MET A 1 -18.94 18.58 -17.32
C MET A 1 -18.51 17.68 -16.17
N PHE A 2 -17.20 17.57 -15.94
CA PHE A 2 -16.65 16.72 -14.88
C PHE A 2 -16.69 17.54 -13.58
N ARG A 3 -17.34 17.02 -12.54
CA ARG A 3 -17.21 17.58 -11.20
C ARG A 3 -15.83 17.17 -10.71
N GLU A 4 -14.93 18.14 -10.54
CA GLU A 4 -13.76 17.94 -9.68
C GLU A 4 -14.31 17.56 -8.30
N SER A 5 -14.06 16.32 -7.89
CA SER A 5 -14.28 15.89 -6.51
C SER A 5 -13.41 16.77 -5.63
N GLU A 6 -14.04 17.54 -4.74
CA GLU A 6 -13.37 18.41 -3.77
C GLU A 6 -12.46 17.54 -2.88
N HIS A 7 -11.16 17.53 -3.19
CA HIS A 7 -10.15 16.96 -2.31
C HIS A 7 -9.98 17.97 -1.18
N SER A 8 -10.61 17.71 -0.03
CA SER A 8 -10.36 18.48 1.18
C SER A 8 -8.86 18.57 1.44
N PRO A 9 -8.34 19.70 1.94
CA PRO A 9 -6.93 19.77 2.32
C PRO A 9 -6.64 18.64 3.32
N PRO A 10 -5.51 17.93 3.18
CA PRO A 10 -5.13 16.89 4.12
C PRO A 10 -5.10 17.49 5.52
N THR A 11 -5.69 16.79 6.48
CA THR A 11 -5.53 17.18 7.89
C THR A 11 -4.07 17.01 8.30
N ASP A 12 -3.62 17.66 9.38
CA ASP A 12 -2.24 17.48 9.87
C ASP A 12 -1.91 15.99 10.11
N SER A 13 -2.90 15.19 10.55
CA SER A 13 -2.79 13.73 10.67
C SER A 13 -2.59 13.00 9.34
N ASP A 14 -3.23 13.48 8.27
CA ASP A 14 -3.05 12.89 6.94
C ASP A 14 -1.68 13.23 6.40
N SER A 15 -1.19 14.46 6.62
CA SER A 15 0.15 14.90 6.25
C SER A 15 1.24 14.04 6.87
N ASP A 16 1.15 13.75 8.17
CA ASP A 16 2.10 12.88 8.85
C ASP A 16 2.08 11.45 8.28
N THR A 17 0.90 10.95 7.96
CA THR A 17 0.73 9.62 7.32
C THR A 17 1.36 9.58 5.93
N TYR A 18 1.19 10.64 5.13
CA TYR A 18 1.82 10.75 3.81
C TYR A 18 3.35 10.78 3.90
N GLN A 19 3.90 11.48 4.89
CA GLN A 19 5.35 11.53 5.08
C GLN A 19 5.91 10.17 5.47
N GLN A 20 5.26 9.46 6.39
CA GLN A 20 5.65 8.12 6.81
C GLN A 20 5.68 7.12 5.64
N ALA A 21 4.70 7.20 4.74
CA ALA A 21 4.66 6.35 3.54
C ALA A 21 5.87 6.56 2.61
N LEU A 22 6.62 7.67 2.74
CA LEU A 22 7.80 7.98 1.93
C LEU A 22 9.13 7.69 2.64
N GLU A 23 9.12 7.18 3.87
CA GLU A 23 10.33 6.97 4.68
C GLU A 23 11.23 5.83 4.17
N ASN A 24 10.72 4.94 3.31
CA ASN A 24 11.48 3.81 2.75
C ASN A 24 11.67 3.96 1.23
N PRO A 25 12.65 4.77 0.77
CA PRO A 25 12.79 5.11 -0.65
C PRO A 25 13.15 3.93 -1.56
N ASP A 26 13.66 2.83 -0.98
CA ASP A 26 13.97 1.60 -1.72
C ASP A 26 12.73 0.73 -2.00
N LEU A 27 11.58 1.06 -1.40
CA LEU A 27 10.31 0.38 -1.64
C LEU A 27 9.55 1.02 -2.80
N PHE A 28 8.75 0.21 -3.50
CA PHE A 28 7.88 0.73 -4.55
C PHE A 28 6.83 1.65 -3.92
N GLY A 29 6.73 2.89 -4.41
CA GLY A 29 5.81 3.89 -3.83
C GLY A 29 6.20 4.38 -2.43
N GLY A 30 7.31 3.91 -1.87
CA GLY A 30 7.78 4.22 -0.51
C GLY A 30 7.33 3.24 0.58
N ASP A 31 6.34 2.37 0.31
CA ASP A 31 5.72 1.50 1.30
C ASP A 31 5.43 0.05 0.85
N MET A 32 5.63 -0.28 -0.44
CA MET A 32 5.41 -1.64 -0.96
C MET A 32 6.71 -2.40 -1.24
N LEU A 33 6.86 -3.54 -0.56
CA LEU A 33 7.83 -4.57 -0.92
C LEU A 33 7.34 -5.35 -2.15
N VAL A 34 8.07 -5.27 -3.26
CA VAL A 34 7.76 -6.01 -4.49
C VAL A 34 8.77 -7.16 -4.64
N PRO A 35 8.33 -8.42 -4.66
CA PRO A 35 9.25 -9.57 -4.58
C PRO A 35 10.08 -9.86 -5.84
N HIS A 36 9.75 -9.28 -7.01
CA HIS A 36 10.60 -9.34 -8.21
C HIS A 36 10.39 -8.12 -9.12
N ASP A 37 11.48 -7.71 -9.80
CA ASP A 37 11.50 -6.58 -10.76
C ASP A 37 10.48 -6.71 -11.90
N ASP A 38 10.11 -7.93 -12.28
CA ASP A 38 9.13 -8.18 -13.33
C ASP A 38 7.69 -7.83 -12.92
N TYR A 39 7.38 -7.76 -11.62
CA TYR A 39 6.05 -7.37 -11.13
C TYR A 39 5.78 -5.88 -11.21
N ILE A 40 6.83 -5.04 -11.23
CA ILE A 40 6.70 -3.60 -11.45
C ILE A 40 6.02 -3.30 -12.80
N LYS A 41 6.15 -4.21 -13.77
CA LYS A 41 5.56 -4.08 -15.12
C LYS A 41 4.04 -4.28 -15.14
N LEU A 42 3.45 -4.88 -14.11
CA LEU A 42 1.99 -5.09 -14.01
C LEU A 42 1.26 -3.88 -13.40
N GLY A 43 2.01 -2.84 -12.99
CA GLY A 43 1.46 -1.62 -12.42
C GLY A 43 0.87 -1.83 -11.02
N ASN A 44 -0.24 -1.16 -10.72
CA ASN A 44 -0.85 -1.13 -9.38
C ASN A 44 -1.90 -2.24 -9.16
N ALA A 45 -1.98 -3.23 -10.05
CA ALA A 45 -2.97 -4.29 -9.98
C ALA A 45 -2.37 -5.59 -9.43
N ILE A 46 -3.17 -6.35 -8.67
CA ILE A 46 -2.84 -7.74 -8.34
C ILE A 46 -2.74 -8.52 -9.65
N ALA A 47 -1.60 -9.17 -9.87
CA ALA A 47 -1.22 -9.81 -11.11
C ALA A 47 -2.15 -10.95 -11.55
N ASP A 48 -2.64 -11.75 -10.60
CA ASP A 48 -3.33 -13.00 -10.85
C ASP A 48 -4.15 -13.43 -9.61
N GLU A 49 -5.15 -14.31 -9.79
CA GLU A 49 -5.94 -14.86 -8.68
C GLU A 49 -5.12 -15.70 -7.71
N ASN A 50 -4.01 -16.29 -8.17
CA ASN A 50 -3.09 -17.06 -7.33
C ASN A 50 -2.39 -16.24 -6.23
N TYR A 51 -2.44 -14.90 -6.31
CA TYR A 51 -1.92 -14.01 -5.26
C TYR A 51 -2.97 -13.63 -4.22
N ARG A 52 -4.21 -14.14 -4.34
CA ARG A 52 -5.26 -13.91 -3.35
C ARG A 52 -5.15 -14.92 -2.22
N TRP A 53 -5.46 -14.46 -1.01
CA TRP A 53 -5.61 -15.34 0.13
C TRP A 53 -6.74 -16.35 -0.09
N PRO A 54 -6.54 -17.64 0.22
CA PRO A 54 -7.60 -18.65 0.15
C PRO A 54 -8.85 -18.23 0.91
N ASP A 55 -10.02 -18.42 0.30
CA ASP A 55 -11.33 -18.05 0.85
C ASP A 55 -11.46 -16.57 1.28
N GLY A 56 -10.56 -15.70 0.83
CA GLY A 56 -10.50 -14.29 1.27
C GLY A 56 -10.16 -14.12 2.76
N LYS A 57 -9.52 -15.11 3.39
CA LYS A 57 -9.17 -15.09 4.81
C LYS A 57 -7.68 -14.89 5.01
N VAL A 58 -7.32 -13.86 5.78
CA VAL A 58 -5.93 -13.53 6.10
C VAL A 58 -5.61 -13.98 7.53
N PRO A 59 -4.87 -15.09 7.71
CA PRO A 59 -4.36 -15.46 9.03
C PRO A 59 -3.22 -14.50 9.43
N TYR A 60 -3.18 -14.10 10.71
CA TYR A 60 -2.14 -13.21 11.23
C TYR A 60 -1.67 -13.66 12.63
N VAL A 61 -0.49 -13.20 13.00
CA VAL A 61 0.09 -13.35 14.35
C VAL A 61 0.56 -11.97 14.80
N ILE A 62 0.31 -11.62 16.07
CA ILE A 62 0.84 -10.41 16.68
C ILE A 62 2.18 -10.80 17.33
N GLU A 63 3.27 -10.31 16.74
CA GLU A 63 4.61 -10.52 17.27
C GLU A 63 4.77 -9.86 18.65
N SER A 64 5.51 -10.51 19.54
CA SER A 64 5.66 -10.05 20.93
C SER A 64 6.39 -8.72 21.05
N SER A 65 7.16 -8.32 20.04
CA SER A 65 7.82 -7.01 19.96
C SER A 65 6.86 -5.84 19.76
N LEU A 66 5.59 -6.10 19.44
CA LEU A 66 4.54 -5.09 19.23
C LEU A 66 3.67 -4.84 20.48
N SER A 67 4.02 -5.45 21.62
CA SER A 67 3.30 -5.33 22.90
C SER A 67 3.90 -4.28 23.84
#